data_AF-A0A853HVF9-F1
#
_entry.id   AF-A0A853HVF9-F1
#
_cell.length_a   1.000
_cell.length_b   1.000
_cell.length_c   1.000
_cell.angle_alpha   90.00
_cell.angle_beta   90.00
_cell.angle_gamma   90.00
#
_symmetry.space_group_name_H-M   'P 1'
#
loop_
_entity.id
_entity.type
_entity.pdbx_description
1 polymer ?
#
loop_
_entity_poly.entity_id
_entity_poly.type
_entity_poly.pdbx_seq_one_letter_code
_entity_poly.pdbx_strand_id
1 'polypeptide(L)'
;MAAETQDSHLENISKDLVQSLAEGGLSWEWDNRFNTALTAFSVSKQELVHQAVSKSLDTILDASSIETASEAVKNVSKSLGGVSPGQQLLISDPESGSFLYCAWWPWGNGESISIRIAPVFIGDDGTKQALLSRFKEIFCVE
;
A
#
# COMPACT_ATOMS: atom_id res chain seq x y z
N MET A 1 9.27 3.19 -24.78
CA MET A 1 8.55 1.89 -24.76
C MET A 1 8.69 1.12 -23.44
N ALA A 2 9.51 1.53 -22.45
CA ALA A 2 9.59 0.82 -21.16
C ALA A 2 8.65 1.39 -20.06
N ALA A 3 8.32 2.68 -20.11
CA ALA A 3 7.46 3.34 -19.10
C ALA A 3 6.00 2.85 -19.18
N GLU A 4 5.40 2.80 -20.37
CA GLU A 4 3.99 2.40 -20.59
C GLU A 4 3.64 1.01 -20.01
N THR A 5 4.61 0.11 -19.93
CA THR A 5 4.43 -1.26 -19.40
C THR A 5 4.37 -1.28 -17.87
N GLN A 6 5.09 -0.37 -17.20
CA GLN A 6 5.20 -0.33 -15.74
C GLN A 6 4.01 0.40 -15.10
N ASP A 7 3.54 1.48 -15.72
CA ASP A 7 2.32 2.19 -15.32
C ASP A 7 1.11 1.24 -15.33
N SER A 8 0.95 0.49 -16.43
CA SER A 8 -0.14 -0.46 -16.62
C SER A 8 -0.12 -1.61 -15.60
N HIS A 9 1.07 -2.05 -15.17
CA HIS A 9 1.20 -3.15 -14.22
C HIS A 9 0.74 -2.75 -12.81
N LEU A 10 1.21 -1.60 -12.30
CA LEU A 10 0.78 -1.09 -10.99
C LEU A 10 -0.70 -0.74 -10.96
N GLU A 11 -1.23 -0.23 -12.07
CA GLU A 11 -2.66 0.02 -12.21
C GLU A 11 -3.48 -1.28 -12.06
N ASN A 12 -3.04 -2.36 -12.71
CA ASN A 12 -3.70 -3.66 -12.61
C ASN A 12 -3.62 -4.24 -11.20
N ILE A 13 -2.45 -4.20 -10.55
CA ILE A 13 -2.29 -4.63 -9.15
C ILE A 13 -3.24 -3.83 -8.25
N SER A 14 -3.33 -2.52 -8.46
CA SER A 14 -4.20 -1.65 -7.66
C SER A 14 -5.68 -2.00 -7.84
N LYS A 15 -6.13 -2.27 -9.06
CA LYS A 15 -7.50 -2.71 -9.35
C LYS A 15 -7.82 -4.06 -8.71
N ASP A 16 -6.92 -5.03 -8.85
CA ASP A 16 -7.09 -6.37 -8.27
C ASP A 16 -7.16 -6.31 -6.73
N LEU A 17 -6.35 -5.45 -6.13
CA LEU A 17 -6.35 -5.20 -4.69
C LEU A 17 -7.66 -4.57 -4.22
N VAL A 18 -8.12 -3.50 -4.88
CA VAL A 18 -9.41 -2.86 -4.54
C VAL A 18 -10.56 -3.84 -4.71
N GLN A 19 -10.57 -4.63 -5.78
CA GLN A 19 -11.59 -5.65 -6.01
C GLN A 19 -11.58 -6.73 -4.92
N SER A 20 -10.40 -7.14 -4.46
CA SER A 20 -10.26 -8.09 -3.35
C SER A 20 -10.70 -7.51 -2.01
N LEU A 21 -10.51 -6.20 -1.81
CA LEU A 21 -10.89 -5.49 -0.58
C LEU A 21 -12.36 -5.08 -0.55
N ALA A 22 -13.05 -5.08 -1.70
CA ALA A 22 -14.47 -4.73 -1.80
C ALA A 22 -15.36 -5.62 -0.92
N GLU A 23 -15.03 -6.91 -0.78
CA GLU A 23 -15.74 -7.86 0.09
C GLU A 23 -15.67 -7.46 1.57
N GLY A 24 -14.63 -6.71 1.97
CA GLY A 24 -14.46 -6.22 3.33
C GLY A 24 -15.39 -5.07 3.72
N GLY A 25 -16.10 -4.46 2.76
CA GLY A 25 -16.95 -3.29 3.00
C GLY A 25 -16.19 -2.15 3.67
N LEU A 26 -14.99 -1.85 3.16
CA LEU A 26 -14.10 -0.82 3.68
C LEU A 26 -14.49 0.55 3.12
N SER A 27 -14.27 1.61 3.90
CA SER A 27 -14.51 2.99 3.49
C SER A 27 -13.18 3.72 3.38
N TRP A 28 -12.85 4.14 2.17
CA TRP A 28 -11.57 4.78 1.87
C TRP A 28 -11.66 6.29 2.00
N GLU A 29 -10.59 6.89 2.49
CA GLU A 29 -10.35 8.33 2.47
C GLU A 29 -8.93 8.62 1.95
N TRP A 30 -8.69 9.83 1.47
CA TRP A 30 -7.34 10.25 1.09
C TRP A 30 -6.59 10.85 2.28
N ASP A 31 -5.48 10.22 2.67
CA ASP A 31 -4.58 10.73 3.69
C ASP A 31 -3.53 11.66 3.03
N ASN A 32 -3.83 12.96 3.03
CA ASN A 32 -2.96 14.00 2.48
C ASN A 32 -1.57 14.08 3.16
N ARG A 33 -1.43 13.59 4.40
CA ARG A 33 -0.15 13.62 5.11
C ARG A 33 0.87 12.71 4.45
N PHE A 34 0.40 11.56 3.95
CA PHE A 34 1.26 10.53 3.36
C PHE A 34 1.00 10.32 1.87
N ASN A 35 -0.01 10.98 1.29
CA ASN A 35 -0.50 10.75 -0.07
C ASN A 35 -0.87 9.28 -0.30
N THR A 36 -1.72 8.75 0.58
CA THR A 36 -2.14 7.35 0.57
C THR A 36 -3.66 7.22 0.66
N ALA A 37 -4.22 6.18 0.05
CA ALA A 37 -5.57 5.75 0.38
C ALA A 37 -5.56 5.10 1.77
N LEU A 38 -6.38 5.62 2.68
CA LEU A 38 -6.48 5.18 4.07
C LEU A 38 -7.86 4.57 4.31
N THR A 39 -7.89 3.48 5.07
CA THR A 39 -9.13 2.98 5.68
C THR A 39 -8.81 2.42 7.06
N ALA A 40 -9.76 2.51 7.97
CA ALA A 40 -9.73 1.82 9.26
C ALA A 40 -10.86 0.80 9.35
N PHE A 41 -10.61 -0.30 10.04
CA PHE A 41 -11.58 -1.38 10.23
C PHE A 41 -11.38 -2.09 11.57
N SER A 42 -12.43 -2.81 12.00
CA SER A 42 -12.41 -3.64 13.20
C SER A 42 -11.49 -4.85 13.03
N VAL A 43 -10.79 -5.25 14.08
CA VAL A 43 -9.98 -6.48 14.14
C VAL A 43 -10.78 -7.73 13.74
N SER A 44 -12.11 -7.73 13.90
CA SER A 44 -12.96 -8.82 13.40
C SER A 44 -12.87 -9.07 11.89
N LYS A 45 -12.43 -8.08 11.09
CA LYS A 45 -12.19 -8.20 9.65
C LYS A 45 -10.72 -8.46 9.30
N GLN A 46 -9.82 -8.55 10.29
CA GLN A 46 -8.38 -8.67 10.10
C GLN A 46 -8.01 -9.79 9.13
N GLU A 47 -8.52 -11.00 9.34
CA GLU A 47 -8.16 -12.15 8.50
C GLU A 47 -8.58 -11.93 7.04
N LEU A 48 -9.82 -11.50 6.81
CA LEU A 48 -10.35 -11.21 5.48
C LEU A 48 -9.52 -10.14 4.77
N VAL A 49 -9.25 -9.01 5.45
CA VAL A 49 -8.50 -7.91 4.87
C VAL A 49 -7.05 -8.32 4.61
N HIS A 50 -6.41 -9.00 5.56
CA HIS A 50 -5.03 -9.45 5.39
C HIS A 50 -4.92 -10.44 4.22
N GLN A 51 -5.85 -11.40 4.10
CA GLN A 51 -5.88 -12.32 2.96
C GLN A 51 -6.07 -11.58 1.62
N ALA A 52 -6.94 -10.57 1.58
CA ALA A 52 -7.15 -9.75 0.38
C ALA A 52 -5.88 -8.96 0.00
N VAL A 53 -5.22 -8.34 0.98
CA VAL A 53 -3.97 -7.59 0.77
C VAL A 53 -2.85 -8.51 0.29
N SER A 54 -2.63 -9.65 0.96
CA SER A 54 -1.54 -10.57 0.65
C SER A 54 -1.68 -11.30 -0.69
N LYS A 55 -2.86 -11.30 -1.33
CA LYS A 55 -3.03 -11.80 -2.70
C LYS A 55 -2.28 -10.96 -3.73
N SER A 56 -2.20 -9.65 -3.49
CA SER A 56 -1.55 -8.68 -4.41
C SER A 56 -0.20 -8.18 -3.90
N LEU A 57 0.06 -8.33 -2.61
CA LEU A 57 1.23 -7.82 -1.89
C LEU A 57 1.84 -8.96 -1.06
N ASP A 58 2.59 -9.83 -1.72
CA ASP A 58 3.09 -11.09 -1.16
C ASP A 58 4.32 -10.93 -0.25
N THR A 59 5.07 -9.83 -0.41
CA THR A 59 6.27 -9.59 0.38
C THR A 59 5.91 -8.82 1.64
N ILE A 60 6.08 -9.45 2.81
CA ILE A 60 5.72 -8.88 4.11
C ILE A 60 6.99 -8.52 4.89
N LEU A 61 7.08 -7.27 5.33
CA LEU A 61 8.17 -6.73 6.12
C LEU A 61 7.65 -6.24 7.47
N ASP A 62 8.45 -6.45 8.50
CA ASP A 62 8.19 -6.02 9.87
C ASP A 62 9.43 -5.31 10.44
N ALA A 63 9.36 -4.92 11.72
CA ALA A 63 10.44 -4.21 12.38
C ALA A 63 11.81 -4.93 12.34
N SER A 64 11.84 -6.26 12.18
CA SER A 64 13.06 -7.07 12.12
C SER A 64 13.64 -7.23 10.72
N SER A 65 12.80 -7.19 9.68
CA SER A 65 13.19 -7.43 8.29
C SER A 65 13.32 -6.14 7.46
N ILE A 66 12.75 -5.03 7.92
CA ILE A 66 12.81 -3.75 7.21
C ILE A 66 14.24 -3.19 7.06
N GLU A 67 15.13 -3.50 8.02
CA GLU A 67 16.53 -3.06 7.98
C GLU A 67 17.35 -3.72 6.87
N THR A 68 16.91 -4.88 6.37
CA THR A 68 17.57 -5.59 5.25
C THR A 68 16.88 -5.35 3.90
N ALA A 69 15.77 -4.62 3.87
CA ALA A 69 15.02 -4.33 2.65
C ALA A 69 15.78 -3.36 1.71
N SER A 70 15.27 -3.22 0.48
CA SER A 70 15.80 -2.28 -0.51
C SER A 70 15.68 -0.83 -0.03
N GLU A 71 16.49 0.08 -0.60
CA GLU A 71 16.47 1.49 -0.21
C GLU A 71 15.11 2.16 -0.43
N ALA A 72 14.43 1.83 -1.53
CA ALA A 72 13.09 2.35 -1.82
C ALA A 72 12.09 1.97 -0.70
N VAL A 73 12.12 0.72 -0.25
CA VAL A 73 11.25 0.23 0.81
C VAL A 73 11.60 0.86 2.18
N LYS A 74 12.89 1.02 2.48
CA LYS A 74 13.34 1.75 3.68
C LYS A 74 12.88 3.20 3.68
N ASN A 75 12.87 3.85 2.52
CA ASN A 75 12.41 5.23 2.40
C ASN A 75 10.90 5.36 2.64
N VAL A 76 10.10 4.39 2.19
CA VAL A 76 8.66 4.29 2.54
C VAL A 76 8.49 4.13 4.04
N SER A 77 9.21 3.19 4.67
CA SER A 77 9.14 3.02 6.12
C SER A 77 9.46 4.33 6.86
N LYS A 78 10.55 5.01 6.49
CA LYS A 78 10.93 6.30 7.09
C LYS A 78 9.89 7.40 6.89
N SER A 79 9.28 7.51 5.71
CA SER A 79 8.25 8.54 5.45
C SER A 79 7.00 8.32 6.29
N LEU A 80 6.71 7.06 6.65
CA LEU A 80 5.61 6.68 7.55
C LEU A 80 5.97 6.78 9.05
N GLY A 81 7.21 7.14 9.39
CA GLY A 81 7.68 7.23 10.78
C GLY A 81 8.31 5.94 11.33
N GLY A 82 8.60 4.96 10.47
CA GLY A 82 9.15 3.66 10.81
C GLY A 82 8.09 2.57 10.98
N VAL A 83 8.55 1.32 11.08
CA VAL A 83 7.70 0.15 11.38
C VAL A 83 7.97 -0.28 12.81
N SER A 84 6.97 -0.17 13.67
CA SER A 84 7.03 -0.58 15.08
C SER A 84 6.62 -2.05 15.27
N PRO A 85 6.89 -2.67 16.43
CA PRO A 85 6.42 -4.03 16.71
C PRO A 85 4.90 -4.18 16.50
N GLY A 86 4.50 -5.21 15.77
CA GLY A 86 3.10 -5.47 15.41
C GLY A 86 2.59 -4.71 14.16
N GLN A 87 3.36 -3.78 13.62
CA GLN A 87 3.09 -3.15 12.32
C GLN A 87 3.78 -3.93 11.22
N GLN A 88 3.22 -3.86 10.02
CA GLN A 88 3.76 -4.52 8.84
C GLN A 88 3.73 -3.59 7.63
N LEU A 89 4.65 -3.81 6.71
CA LEU A 89 4.66 -3.21 5.39
C LEU A 89 4.61 -4.36 4.37
N LEU A 90 3.48 -4.48 3.68
CA LEU A 90 3.30 -5.45 2.61
C LEU A 90 3.60 -4.74 1.29
N ILE A 91 4.37 -5.37 0.40
CA ILE A 91 4.73 -4.79 -0.90
C ILE A 91 4.46 -5.79 -2.03
N SER A 92 4.14 -5.28 -3.21
CA SER A 92 4.16 -6.06 -4.44
C SER A 92 5.61 -6.30 -4.86
N ASP A 93 5.82 -7.22 -5.80
CA ASP A 93 7.15 -7.49 -6.35
C ASP A 93 7.87 -6.18 -6.73
N PRO A 94 9.06 -5.91 -6.16
CA PRO A 94 9.85 -4.72 -6.45
C PRO A 94 10.73 -4.85 -7.70
N GLU A 95 10.51 -5.83 -8.59
CA GLU A 95 11.37 -6.20 -9.74
C GLU A 95 11.85 -5.02 -10.61
N SER A 96 11.10 -3.92 -10.66
CA SER A 96 11.43 -2.72 -11.45
C SER A 96 11.62 -1.44 -10.62
N GLY A 97 11.74 -1.56 -9.30
CA GLY A 97 11.91 -0.44 -8.36
C GLY A 97 10.62 0.32 -8.02
N SER A 98 9.62 0.32 -8.91
CA SER A 98 8.26 0.78 -8.59
C SER A 98 7.40 -0.39 -8.12
N PHE A 99 6.63 -0.20 -7.05
CA PHE A 99 5.81 -1.23 -6.41
C PHE A 99 4.63 -0.60 -5.69
N LEU A 100 3.59 -1.37 -5.41
CA LEU A 100 2.53 -0.97 -4.51
C LEU A 100 2.90 -1.36 -3.08
N TYR A 101 2.57 -0.54 -2.09
CA TYR A 101 2.70 -0.93 -0.68
C TYR A 101 1.38 -0.80 0.05
N CYS A 102 1.19 -1.68 1.04
CA CYS A 102 0.17 -1.59 2.07
C CYS A 102 0.84 -1.52 3.43
N ALA A 103 0.58 -0.43 4.10
CA ALA A 103 1.05 -0.10 5.41
C ALA A 103 0.00 -0.59 6.43
N TRP A 104 0.31 -1.63 7.22
CA TRP A 104 -0.60 -2.25 8.19
C TRP A 104 -0.33 -1.79 9.63
N TRP A 105 -1.27 -1.02 10.21
CA TRP A 105 -1.13 -0.37 11.52
C TRP A 105 -2.25 -0.76 12.49
N PRO A 106 -2.03 -1.73 13.40
CA PRO A 106 -2.89 -1.92 14.56
C PRO A 106 -2.73 -0.76 15.54
N TRP A 107 -3.83 -0.27 16.11
CA TRP A 107 -3.81 0.91 17.00
C TRP A 107 -3.37 0.58 18.44
N GLY A 108 -3.11 -0.70 18.74
CA GLY A 108 -2.73 -1.16 20.09
C GLY A 108 -3.90 -1.23 21.09
N ASN A 109 -5.09 -0.76 20.72
CA ASN A 109 -6.31 -0.94 21.50
C ASN A 109 -6.93 -2.35 21.38
N GLY A 110 -6.43 -3.17 20.46
CA GLY A 110 -6.96 -4.51 20.18
C GLY A 110 -8.30 -4.53 19.44
N GLU A 111 -8.79 -3.38 19.00
CA GLU A 111 -10.11 -3.23 18.37
C GLU A 111 -10.01 -2.78 16.92
N SER A 112 -9.01 -1.98 16.58
CA SER A 112 -8.94 -1.30 15.28
C SER A 112 -7.58 -1.44 14.61
N ILE A 113 -7.64 -1.58 13.29
CA ILE A 113 -6.50 -1.60 12.38
C ILE A 113 -6.76 -0.56 11.30
N SER A 114 -5.75 0.24 10.99
CA SER A 114 -5.74 1.09 9.80
C SER A 114 -4.76 0.55 8.79
N ILE A 115 -5.14 0.61 7.51
CA ILE A 115 -4.21 0.35 6.40
C ILE A 115 -4.06 1.60 5.55
N ARG A 116 -2.85 1.81 5.03
CA ARG A 116 -2.54 2.86 4.05
C ARG A 116 -1.98 2.22 2.79
N ILE A 117 -2.46 2.62 1.63
CA ILE A 117 -2.02 2.06 0.36
C ILE A 117 -1.59 3.20 -0.57
N ALA A 118 -0.43 3.05 -1.19
CA ALA A 118 0.00 3.93 -2.28
C ALA A 118 1.03 3.24 -3.18
N PRO A 119 1.15 3.69 -4.44
CA PRO A 119 2.24 3.29 -5.31
C PRO A 119 3.53 4.03 -4.93
N VAL A 120 4.64 3.33 -5.01
CA VAL A 120 5.98 3.88 -5.07
C VAL A 120 6.40 3.82 -6.52
N PHE A 121 6.78 4.97 -7.07
CA PHE A 121 7.25 5.09 -8.44
C PHE A 121 8.67 5.62 -8.47
N ILE A 122 9.53 4.96 -9.25
CA ILE A 122 10.88 5.42 -9.56
C ILE A 122 10.90 5.91 -11.00
N GLY A 123 10.84 7.23 -11.17
CA GLY A 123 10.87 7.92 -12.46
C GLY A 123 10.68 9.43 -12.27
N ASP A 124 10.26 10.15 -13.32
CA ASP A 124 10.07 11.60 -13.27
C ASP A 124 8.78 12.02 -12.55
N ASP A 125 8.75 13.28 -12.08
CA ASP A 125 7.62 13.84 -11.32
C ASP A 125 6.31 13.91 -12.14
N GLY A 126 6.39 14.07 -13.46
CA GLY A 126 5.20 14.12 -14.33
C GLY A 126 4.47 12.78 -14.37
N THR A 127 5.22 11.70 -14.58
CA THR A 127 4.70 10.33 -14.58
C THR A 127 4.14 9.96 -13.19
N LYS A 128 4.85 10.34 -12.11
CA LYS A 128 4.38 10.14 -10.74
C LYS A 128 3.02 10.78 -10.48
N GLN A 129 2.78 12.00 -10.94
CA GLN A 129 1.51 12.71 -10.74
C GLN A 129 0.36 12.08 -11.55
N ALA A 130 0.65 11.61 -12.77
CA ALA A 130 -0.35 10.92 -13.58
C ALA A 130 -0.79 9.61 -12.92
N LEU A 131 0.16 8.81 -12.43
CA LEU A 131 -0.12 7.58 -11.67
C LEU A 131 -0.87 7.84 -10.37
N LEU A 132 -0.49 8.88 -9.62
CA LEU A 132 -1.18 9.23 -8.39
C LEU A 132 -2.64 9.60 -8.65
N SER A 133 -2.91 10.30 -9.74
CA SER A 133 -4.27 10.66 -10.16
C SER A 133 -5.09 9.41 -10.50
N ARG A 134 -4.50 8.47 -11.26
CA ARG A 134 -5.15 7.18 -11.57
C ARG A 134 -5.40 6.33 -10.33
N PHE A 135 -4.45 6.32 -9.40
CA PHE A 135 -4.57 5.61 -8.14
C PHE A 135 -5.74 6.14 -7.30
N LYS A 136 -5.87 7.47 -7.21
CA LYS A 136 -7.03 8.11 -6.56
C LYS A 136 -8.36 7.70 -7.17
N GLU A 137 -8.45 7.67 -8.50
CA GLU A 137 -9.65 7.20 -9.21
C GLU A 137 -9.98 5.73 -8.88
N ILE A 138 -8.97 4.85 -8.80
CA ILE A 138 -9.15 3.42 -8.49
C ILE A 138 -9.69 3.19 -7.08
N PHE A 139 -9.21 3.96 -6.11
CA PHE A 139 -9.68 3.89 -4.72
C PHE A 139 -10.95 4.73 -4.48
N CYS A 140 -11.46 5.44 -5.50
CA CYS A 140 -12.58 6.37 -5.40
C CYS A 140 -12.38 7.43 -4.31
N VAL A 141 -11.18 8.00 -4.24
CA VAL A 141 -10.78 9.02 -3.25
C VAL A 141 -10.34 10.32 -3.94
N GLU A 142 -10.56 11.47 -3.30
CA GLU A 142 -10.25 12.82 -3.85
C GLU A 142 -8.87 13.35 -3.48
#